data_AF-A0A8T5S9X0-F1
#
_entry.id   AF-A0A8T5S9X0-F1
#
_cell.length_a   1.000
_cell.length_b   1.000
_cell.length_c   1.000
_cell.angle_alpha   90.00
_cell.angle_beta   90.00
_cell.angle_gamma   90.00
#
_symmetry.space_group_name_H-M   'P 1'
#
loop_
_entity.id
_entity.type
_entity.pdbx_description
1 polymer ?
#
loop_
_entity_poly.entity_id
_entity_poly.type
_entity_poly.pdbx_seq_one_letter_code
_entity_poly.pdbx_strand_id
1 'polypeptide(L)'
;MNGVYVFVRLKQYISSIKVDHEKCSMCEDCLDDEGNFCPKSLFYKDKVKNKENQEIEGIRFKYREIAKCQGCLRCEALCPEKALKPIKFDI
;
A
#
# COMPACT_ATOMS: atom_id res chain seq x y z
N MET A 1 40.46 16.67 -11.05
CA MET A 1 39.18 16.45 -11.74
C MET A 1 38.27 15.72 -10.76
N ASN A 2 37.31 16.42 -10.15
CA ASN A 2 36.42 15.87 -9.13
C ASN A 2 35.28 15.10 -9.81
N GLY A 3 35.24 13.78 -9.63
CA GLY A 3 34.15 12.95 -10.13
C GLY A 3 32.86 13.26 -9.35
N VAL A 4 31.83 13.68 -10.07
CA VAL A 4 30.48 13.83 -9.51
C VAL A 4 29.88 12.44 -9.41
N TYR A 5 29.76 11.91 -8.19
CA TYR A 5 29.02 10.68 -7.94
C TYR A 5 27.53 10.96 -8.06
N VAL A 6 26.92 10.50 -9.15
CA VAL A 6 25.45 10.49 -9.28
C VAL A 6 24.94 9.30 -8.47
N PHE A 7 24.32 9.57 -7.32
CA PHE A 7 23.53 8.57 -6.59
C PHE A 7 22.27 8.27 -7.39
N VAL A 8 22.34 7.32 -8.31
CA VAL A 8 21.15 6.73 -8.91
C VAL A 8 20.47 5.92 -7.82
N ARG A 9 19.42 6.48 -7.18
CA ARG A 9 18.52 5.70 -6.34
C ARG A 9 17.96 4.58 -7.22
N LEU A 10 18.40 3.35 -7.02
CA LEU A 10 17.72 2.17 -7.55
C LEU A 10 16.25 2.31 -7.15
N LYS A 11 15.38 2.52 -8.13
CA LYS A 11 13.93 2.57 -7.90
C LYS A 11 13.57 1.20 -7.32
N GLN A 12 13.39 1.11 -6.01
CA GLN A 12 12.74 -0.05 -5.42
C GLN A 12 11.36 -0.12 -6.07
N TYR A 13 11.16 -1.10 -6.96
CA TYR A 13 9.88 -1.31 -7.60
C TYR A 13 8.95 -1.91 -6.55
N ILE A 14 8.05 -1.09 -6.00
CA ILE A 14 6.93 -1.60 -5.22
C ILE A 14 6.02 -2.33 -6.20
N SER A 15 5.91 -3.64 -6.02
CA SER A 15 5.07 -4.48 -6.88
C SER A 15 3.63 -4.54 -6.43
N SER A 16 3.37 -4.32 -5.14
CA SER A 16 2.03 -4.30 -4.56
C SER A 16 2.05 -3.77 -3.13
N ILE A 17 0.86 -3.52 -2.58
CA ILE A 17 0.63 -3.33 -1.14
C ILE A 17 -0.17 -4.53 -0.63
N LYS A 18 0.39 -5.27 0.33
CA LYS A 18 -0.33 -6.30 1.09
C LYS A 18 -1.12 -5.65 2.22
N VAL A 19 -2.36 -6.10 2.41
CA VAL A 19 -3.19 -5.72 3.56
C VAL A 19 -3.23 -6.89 4.54
N ASP A 20 -2.77 -6.66 5.77
CA ASP A 20 -2.92 -7.57 6.90
C ASP A 20 -4.30 -7.37 7.53
N HIS A 21 -5.28 -8.19 7.11
CA HIS A 21 -6.67 -8.08 7.56
C HIS A 21 -6.87 -8.42 9.04
N GLU A 22 -5.87 -9.00 9.70
CA GLU A 22 -5.93 -9.28 11.13
C GLU A 22 -5.58 -8.06 11.99
N LYS A 23 -4.77 -7.17 11.42
CA LYS A 23 -4.41 -5.90 12.05
C LYS A 23 -5.33 -4.78 11.62
N CYS A 24 -5.94 -4.86 10.44
CA CYS A 24 -6.80 -3.82 9.93
C CYS A 24 -8.05 -3.64 10.82
N SER A 25 -8.13 -2.51 11.53
CA SER A 25 -9.27 -2.15 12.39
C SER A 25 -10.47 -1.59 11.63
N MET A 26 -10.43 -1.57 10.29
CA MET A 26 -11.44 -0.93 9.44
C MET A 26 -11.68 0.55 9.81
N CYS A 27 -10.62 1.32 10.15
CA CYS A 27 -10.75 2.77 10.42
C CYS A 27 -11.04 3.62 9.17
N GLU A 28 -10.92 3.03 7.97
CA GLU A 28 -11.23 3.66 6.69
C GLU A 28 -10.36 4.85 6.26
N ASP A 29 -9.38 5.28 7.06
CA ASP A 29 -8.42 6.35 6.69
C ASP A 29 -7.81 6.16 5.29
N CYS A 30 -7.54 4.91 4.91
CA CYS A 30 -6.95 4.58 3.62
C CYS A 30 -7.88 4.75 2.41
N LEU A 31 -9.17 4.91 2.65
CA LEU A 31 -10.21 5.19 1.65
C LEU A 31 -10.44 6.69 1.45
N ASP A 32 -9.68 7.54 2.14
CA ASP A 32 -9.76 8.99 1.99
C ASP A 32 -9.70 9.44 0.52
N ASP A 33 -10.71 10.21 0.12
CA ASP A 33 -10.88 10.74 -1.24
C ASP A 33 -10.14 12.07 -1.45
N GLU A 34 -9.67 12.73 -0.39
CA GLU A 34 -8.86 13.95 -0.47
C GLU A 34 -7.40 13.65 -0.87
N GLY A 35 -7.00 12.38 -0.89
CA GLY A 35 -5.66 11.95 -1.26
C GLY A 35 -4.61 12.19 -0.16
N ASN A 36 -5.03 12.47 1.07
CA ASN A 36 -4.17 12.61 2.24
C ASN A 36 -3.56 11.25 2.65
N PHE A 37 -4.25 10.14 2.38
CA PHE A 37 -3.69 8.82 2.61
C PHE A 37 -3.00 8.26 1.36
N CYS A 38 -3.75 8.13 0.27
CA CYS A 38 -3.27 7.67 -1.03
C CYS A 38 -3.63 8.70 -2.10
N PRO A 39 -2.67 9.44 -2.69
CA PRO A 39 -2.94 10.45 -3.73
C PRO A 39 -3.59 9.93 -5.02
N LYS A 40 -3.82 8.62 -5.10
CA LYS A 40 -4.35 7.90 -6.27
C LYS A 40 -5.54 7.01 -5.91
N SER A 41 -6.04 7.10 -4.68
CA SER A 41 -7.23 6.37 -4.18
C SER A 41 -7.21 4.88 -4.58
N LEU A 42 -6.09 4.21 -4.24
CA LEU A 42 -5.82 2.83 -4.63
C LEU A 42 -6.33 1.79 -3.62
N PHE A 43 -7.11 2.19 -2.62
CA PHE A 43 -7.76 1.29 -1.68
C PHE A 43 -9.28 1.32 -1.89
N TYR A 44 -9.95 0.23 -1.54
CA TYR A 44 -11.40 0.07 -1.66
C TYR A 44 -11.92 -0.99 -0.70
N LYS A 45 -13.21 -0.94 -0.34
CA LYS A 45 -13.88 -2.00 0.42
C LYS A 45 -14.28 -3.14 -0.51
N ASP A 46 -14.11 -4.37 -0.04
CA ASP A 46 -14.54 -5.59 -0.73
C ASP A 46 -14.66 -6.75 0.27
N LYS A 47 -15.16 -7.90 -0.17
CA LYS A 47 -15.13 -9.13 0.63
C LYS A 47 -13.71 -9.70 0.72
N VAL A 48 -13.32 -10.09 1.92
CA VAL A 48 -12.02 -10.72 2.23
C VAL A 48 -12.25 -11.93 3.15
N LYS A 49 -11.31 -12.87 3.16
CA LYS A 49 -11.38 -14.03 4.06
C LYS A 49 -10.60 -13.77 5.33
N ASN A 50 -11.22 -14.01 6.48
CA ASN A 50 -10.52 -14.05 7.76
C ASN A 50 -9.78 -15.39 7.94
N LYS A 51 -9.13 -15.58 9.10
CA LYS A 51 -8.45 -16.84 9.46
C LYS A 51 -9.36 -18.07 9.46
N GLU A 52 -10.66 -17.88 9.68
CA GLU A 52 -11.68 -18.95 9.70
C GLU A 52 -12.29 -19.20 8.32
N ASN A 53 -11.72 -18.64 7.24
CA ASN A 53 -12.24 -18.70 5.87
C ASN A 53 -13.64 -18.11 5.68
N GLN A 54 -14.14 -17.32 6.64
CA GLN A 54 -15.40 -16.60 6.51
C GLN A 54 -15.21 -15.34 5.67
N GLU A 55 -16.18 -15.04 4.82
CA GLU A 55 -16.21 -13.79 4.06
C GLU A 55 -16.70 -12.64 4.94
N ILE A 56 -15.79 -11.70 5.20
CA ILE A 56 -16.06 -10.46 5.93
C ILE A 56 -15.81 -9.26 5.01
N GLU A 57 -16.29 -8.09 5.41
CA GLU A 57 -15.88 -6.84 4.75
C GLU A 57 -14.44 -6.49 5.13
N GLY A 58 -13.66 -5.99 4.16
CA GLY A 58 -12.27 -5.62 4.38
C GLY A 58 -11.74 -4.63 3.33
N ILE A 59 -10.53 -4.11 3.57
CA ILE A 59 -9.85 -3.19 2.67
C ILE A 59 -8.97 -3.93 1.66
N ARG A 60 -9.16 -3.73 0.37
CA ARG A 60 -8.28 -4.23 -0.68
C ARG A 60 -7.48 -3.11 -1.34
N PHE A 61 -6.32 -3.49 -1.89
CA PHE A 61 -5.52 -2.63 -2.77
C PHE A 61 -5.86 -2.91 -4.23
N LYS A 62 -6.03 -1.88 -5.05
CA LYS A 62 -6.35 -1.95 -6.49
C LYS A 62 -5.12 -2.41 -7.29
N TYR A 63 -4.77 -3.69 -7.20
CA TYR A 63 -3.59 -4.24 -7.87
C TYR A 63 -3.59 -4.00 -9.39
N ARG A 64 -4.77 -4.07 -10.04
CA ARG A 64 -4.90 -3.77 -11.49
C ARG A 64 -4.54 -2.33 -11.85
N GLU A 65 -4.47 -1.44 -10.87
CA GLU A 65 -4.12 -0.02 -11.02
C GLU A 65 -2.76 0.30 -10.39
N ILE A 66 -1.92 -0.71 -10.08
CA ILE A 66 -0.59 -0.52 -9.47
C ILE A 66 0.30 0.43 -10.26
N ALA A 67 0.13 0.51 -11.59
CA ALA A 67 0.86 1.46 -12.44
C ALA A 67 0.62 2.94 -12.04
N LYS A 68 -0.48 3.24 -11.34
CA LYS A 68 -0.75 4.57 -10.78
C LYS A 68 -0.03 4.80 -9.45
N CYS A 69 0.42 3.75 -8.76
CA CYS A 69 1.10 3.85 -7.47
C CYS A 69 2.45 4.56 -7.63
N GLN A 70 2.62 5.68 -6.93
CA GLN A 70 3.84 6.49 -6.98
C GLN A 70 4.95 5.96 -6.06
N GLY A 71 4.67 4.89 -5.30
CA GLY A 71 5.64 4.31 -4.37
C GLY A 71 6.05 5.22 -3.21
N CYS A 72 5.19 6.16 -2.81
CA CYS A 72 5.48 7.13 -1.75
C CYS A 72 5.50 6.53 -0.33
N LEU A 73 5.04 5.27 -0.16
CA LEU A 73 4.97 4.55 1.12
C LEU A 73 4.18 5.23 2.24
N ARG A 74 3.39 6.27 1.92
CA ARG A 74 2.48 6.92 2.89
C ARG A 74 1.53 5.91 3.53
N CYS A 75 1.03 4.94 2.78
CA CYS A 75 0.12 3.92 3.31
C CYS A 75 0.71 3.10 4.46
N GLU A 76 1.99 2.76 4.40
CA GLU A 76 2.69 2.07 5.51
C GLU A 76 2.95 3.02 6.69
N ALA A 77 3.29 4.28 6.41
CA ALA A 77 3.61 5.27 7.42
C ALA A 77 2.35 5.70 8.21
N LEU A 78 1.25 5.98 7.51
CA LEU A 78 0.03 6.58 8.06
C LEU A 78 -0.94 5.55 8.65
N CYS A 79 -0.91 4.29 8.22
CA CYS A 79 -1.80 3.27 8.80
C CYS A 79 -1.50 3.12 10.31
N PRO A 80 -2.47 3.40 11.20
CA PRO A 80 -2.25 3.33 12.65
C PRO A 80 -1.92 1.90 13.09
N GLU A 81 -2.58 0.91 12.48
CA GLU A 81 -2.40 -0.51 12.79
C GLU A 81 -1.21 -1.17 12.10
N LYS A 82 -0.47 -0.43 11.26
CA LYS A 82 0.61 -0.97 10.42
C LYS A 82 0.17 -2.18 9.57
N ALA A 83 -1.10 -2.23 9.19
CA ALA A 83 -1.70 -3.31 8.41
C ALA A 83 -1.30 -3.27 6.92
N LEU A 84 -0.85 -2.12 6.40
CA LEU A 84 -0.50 -1.95 4.99
C LEU A 84 1.01 -2.09 4.80
N LYS A 85 1.45 -3.12 4.08
CA LYS A 85 2.87 -3.43 3.86
C LYS A 85 3.24 -3.45 2.38
N PRO A 86 4.25 -2.69 1.94
CA PRO A 86 4.74 -2.80 0.57
C PRO A 86 5.38 -4.17 0.35
N ILE A 87 5.04 -4.80 -0.76
CA ILE A 87 5.78 -5.96 -1.27
C ILE A 87 6.87 -5.40 -2.18
N LYS A 88 8.12 -5.70 -1.82
CA LYS A 88 9.31 -5.35 -2.62
C LYS A 88 9.76 -6.61 -3.35
N PHE A 89 10.08 -6.48 -4.64
CA PHE A 89 10.91 -7.48 -5.30
C PHE A 89 12.33 -6.95 -5.33
N ASP A 90 13.25 -7.72 -4.77
CA ASP A 90 14.66 -7.56 -5.07
C ASP A 90 14.90 -8.19 -6.46
N ILE A 91 15.58 -7.45 -7.33
CA ILE A 91 16.03 -7.90 -8.65
C ILE A 91 17.52 -8.22 -8.54
#